data_AF-I3UBK7-F1
#
_entry.id   AF-I3UBK7-F1
#
_cell.length_a   1.000
_cell.length_b   1.000
_cell.length_c   1.000
_cell.angle_alpha   90.00
_cell.angle_beta   90.00
_cell.angle_gamma   90.00
#
_symmetry.space_group_name_H-M   'P 1'
#
loop_
_entity.id
_entity.type
_entity.pdbx_description
1 polymer ?
#
loop_
_entity_poly.entity_id
_entity_poly.type
_entity_poly.pdbx_seq_one_letter_code
_entity_poly.pdbx_strand_id
1 'polypeptide(L)' 'MIEKLNKAFDAALRDRDIADSLRQSGNIPSGGNAGDFQRIIDEESRNNRAIIQQAGLAAK' A
#
# COMPACT_ATOMS: atom_id res chain seq x y z
N MET A 1 10.85 17.01 -3.02
CA MET A 1 11.52 15.93 -2.26
C MET A 1 10.75 14.62 -2.39
N ILE A 2 9.45 14.62 -2.07
CA ILE A 2 8.56 13.45 -2.15
C ILE A 2 8.60 12.75 -3.52
N GLU A 3 8.55 13.49 -4.63
CA GLU A 3 8.62 12.90 -5.97
C GLU A 3 9.94 12.18 -6.27
N LYS A 4 11.07 12.71 -5.78
CA LYS A 4 12.39 12.08 -5.96
C LYS A 4 12.46 10.76 -5.21
N LEU A 5 11.89 10.73 -4.01
CA LEU A 5 11.82 9.54 -3.19
C LEU A 5 10.90 8.48 -3.82
N ASN A 6 9.71 8.89 -4.28
CA ASN A 6 8.77 7.99 -4.96
C ASN A 6 9.41 7.35 -6.21
N LYS A 7 10.11 8.13 -7.04
CA LYS A 7 10.86 7.61 -8.20
C LYS A 7 11.95 6.60 -7.79
N ALA A 8 12.66 6.84 -6.68
CA ALA A 8 13.68 5.92 -6.19
C ALA A 8 13.07 4.59 -5.71
N PHE A 9 11.93 4.63 -5.02
CA PHE A 9 11.19 3.43 -4.64
C PHE A 9 10.65 2.68 -5.86
N ASP A 10 10.04 3.37 -6.82
CA ASP A 10 9.55 2.75 -8.05
C ASP A 10 10.67 2.07 -8.84
N ALA A 11 11.86 2.66 -8.87
CA ALA A 11 13.04 2.04 -9.48
C ALA A 11 13.47 0.78 -8.71
N ALA A 12 13.53 0.85 -7.38
CA ALA A 12 13.89 -0.30 -6.54
C ALA A 12 12.87 -1.45 -6.68
N LEU A 13 11.57 -1.16 -6.77
CA LEU A 13 10.54 -2.19 -6.95
C LEU A 13 10.58 -2.87 -8.33
N ARG A 14 11.29 -2.30 -9.31
CA ARG A 14 11.56 -2.91 -10.63
C ARG A 14 12.84 -3.73 -10.66
N ASP A 15 13.70 -3.59 -9.65
CA ASP A 15 14.86 -4.46 -9.50
C ASP A 15 14.37 -5.89 -9.22
N ARG A 16 14.96 -6.85 -9.92
CA ARG A 16 14.49 -8.24 -9.88
C ARG A 16 14.71 -8.87 -8.52
N ASP A 17 15.86 -8.65 -7.90
CA ASP A 17 16.20 -9.30 -6.63
C ASP A 17 15.33 -8.73 -5.50
N ILE A 18 15.07 -7.42 -5.54
CA ILE A 18 14.14 -6.76 -4.61
C ILE A 18 12.72 -7.28 -4.81
N ALA A 19 12.23 -7.31 -6.05
CA ALA A 19 10.88 -7.77 -6.35
C ALA A 19 10.67 -9.24 -5.97
N ASP A 20 11.66 -10.09 -6.23
CA ASP A 20 11.60 -11.52 -5.91
C ASP A 20 11.63 -11.75 -4.39
N SER A 21 12.45 -10.99 -3.65
CA SER A 21 12.47 -11.03 -2.18
C SER A 21 11.12 -10.59 -1.57
N LEU A 22 10.49 -9.54 -2.11
CA LEU A 22 9.16 -9.11 -1.70
C LEU A 22 8.10 -10.18 -1.98
N ARG A 23 8.13 -10.82 -3.15
CA ARG A 23 7.21 -11.91 -3.48
C ARG A 23 7.39 -13.14 -2.59
N GLN A 24 8.64 -13.53 -2.30
CA GLN A 24 8.94 -14.66 -1.41
C GLN A 24 8.44 -14.44 0.03
N SER A 25 8.36 -13.18 0.47
CA SER A 25 7.77 -12.80 1.76
C SER A 25 6.25 -12.56 1.71
N GLY A 26 5.60 -12.87 0.59
CA GLY A 26 4.15 -12.77 0.43
C GLY A 26 3.63 -11.37 0.08
N ASN A 27 4.51 -10.45 -0.35
CA ASN A 27 4.13 -9.10 -0.76
C ASN A 27 3.99 -8.98 -2.29
N ILE A 28 3.21 -8.00 -2.74
CA ILE A 28 3.05 -7.66 -4.16
C ILE A 28 3.66 -6.28 -4.40
N PRO A 29 4.79 -6.17 -5.12
CA PRO A 29 5.37 -4.87 -5.51
C PRO A 29 4.43 -4.13 -6.45
N SER A 30 3.77 -3.07 -5.98
CA SER A 30 2.80 -2.30 -6.79
C SER A 30 3.39 -1.01 -7.38
N GLY A 31 4.32 -0.36 -6.69
CA GLY A 31 4.77 0.99 -7.03
C GLY A 31 3.62 2.00 -7.07
N GLY A 32 3.78 3.05 -7.88
CA GLY A 32 2.73 4.01 -8.19
C GLY A 32 2.99 5.41 -7.62
N ASN A 33 2.09 6.36 -7.89
CA ASN A 33 2.28 7.73 -7.43
C ASN A 33 1.63 7.98 -6.05
N ALA A 34 1.95 9.11 -5.42
CA ALA A 34 1.42 9.47 -4.11
C ALA A 34 -0.13 9.63 -4.09
N GLY A 35 -0.73 10.05 -5.20
CA GLY A 35 -2.18 10.16 -5.35
C GLY A 35 -2.87 8.79 -5.37
N ASP A 36 -2.26 7.79 -6.03
CA ASP A 36 -2.76 6.42 -6.02
C ASP A 36 -2.73 5.84 -4.60
N PHE A 37 -1.65 6.11 -3.87
CA PHE A 37 -1.52 5.69 -2.47
C PHE A 37 -2.57 6.35 -1.57
N GLN A 38 -2.81 7.65 -1.72
CA GLN A 38 -3.86 8.35 -0.98
C GLN A 38 -5.24 7.74 -1.24
N ARG A 39 -5.56 7.44 -2.50
CA ARG A 39 -6.83 6.82 -2.88
C ARG A 39 -7.04 5.46 -2.21
N ILE A 40 -6.00 4.63 -2.16
CA ILE A 40 -6.04 3.32 -1.47
C ILE A 40 -6.31 3.52 0.03
N ILE A 41 -5.61 4.45 0.68
CA ILE A 41 -5.84 4.76 2.10
C ILE A 41 -7.31 5.14 2.35
N ASP A 42 -7.87 6.02 1.52
CA ASP A 42 -9.24 6.49 1.68
C ASP A 42 -10.26 5.36 1.48
N GLU A 43 -10.04 4.51 0.48
CA GLU A 43 -10.86 3.33 0.19
C GLU A 43 -10.82 2.32 1.35
N GLU A 44 -9.62 1.91 1.77
CA GLU A 44 -9.44 0.94 2.85
C GLU A 44 -9.94 1.48 4.19
N SER A 45 -9.77 2.78 4.46
CA SER A 45 -10.30 3.40 5.68
C SER A 45 -11.84 3.38 5.71
N ARG A 46 -12.51 3.59 4.57
CA ARG A 46 -13.97 3.46 4.48
C ARG A 46 -14.41 2.00 4.66
N ASN A 47 -13.74 1.07 3.99
CA ASN A 47 -14.05 -0.36 4.06
C ASN A 47 -13.91 -0.87 5.50
N ASN A 48 -12.80 -0.55 6.16
CA ASN A 48 -12.54 -0.98 7.54
C ASN A 48 -13.57 -0.42 8.52
N ARG A 49 -13.97 0.86 8.38
CA ARG A 49 -15.06 1.43 9.21
C ARG A 49 -16.37 0.67 9.04
N ALA A 50 -16.73 0.31 7.81
CA ALA A 50 -17.95 -0.45 7.55
C ALA A 50 -17.89 -1.85 8.18
N ILE A 51 -16.76 -2.55 8.05
CA ILE A 51 -16.54 -3.88 8.65
C ILE A 51 -16.64 -3.81 10.18
N ILE A 52 -15.97 -2.84 10.81
CA ILE A 52 -16.00 -2.62 12.26
C ILE A 52 -17.43 -2.44 12.76
N GLN A 53 -18.22 -1.60 12.08
CA GLN A 53 -19.62 -1.35 12.42
C GLN A 53 -20.48 -2.60 12.27
N GLN A 54 -20.33 -3.34 11.17
CA GLN A 54 -21.08 -4.58 10.91
C GLN A 54 -20.75 -5.69 11.89
N ALA A 55 -19.47 -5.83 12.26
CA ALA A 55 -19.01 -6.85 13.17
C ALA A 55 -19.27 -6.52 14.65
N GLY A 56 -19.82 -5.33 14.96
CA GLY A 56 -19.98 -4.85 16.34
C GLY A 56 -18.66 -4.68 17.07
N LEU A 57 -17.54 -4.59 16.33
CA LEU A 57 -16.18 -4.45 16.85
C LEU A 57 -15.89 -2.98 17.18
N ALA A 58 -16.79 -2.30 17.91
CA ALA A 58 -16.47 -0.95 18.34
C ALA A 58 -15.26 -1.02 19.30
N ALA A 59 -14.17 -0.33 18.96
CA ALA A 59 -13.10 -0.06 19.91
C ALA A 59 -13.73 0.64 21.13
N LYS A 60 -13.56 0.03 22.31
CA LYS A 60 -13.95 0.65 23.58
C LYS A 60 -13.13 1.89 23.86
#